data_AF-A0A376MJ63-F1
#
_entry.id   AF-A0A376MJ63-F1
#
_cell.length_a   1.000
_cell.length_b   1.000
_cell.length_c   1.000
_cell.angle_alpha   90.00
_cell.angle_beta   90.00
_cell.angle_gamma   90.00
#
_symmetry.space_group_name_H-M   'P 1'
#
loop_
_entity.id
_entity.type
_entity.pdbx_description
1 polymer ?
#
loop_
_entity_poly.entity_id
_entity_poly.type
_entity_poly.pdbx_seq_one_letter_code
_entity_poly.pdbx_strand_id
1 'polypeptide(L)'
;MCVNPGLYGGVTSDSLLNYLIKAGGVDPERGSYVDIVVKRGNRVRSNVNLYDFLLNGKLGLSQFADGDTIIVGPRQHTSAFRAMSLTATTLSSAKAAFP
;
A
#
# COMPACT_ATOMS: atom_id res chain seq x y z
N MET A 1 9.89 0.58 0.71
CA MET A 1 11.12 -0.24 0.77
C MET A 1 11.71 -0.14 2.17
N CYS A 2 12.28 -1.25 2.66
CA CYS A 2 12.99 -1.33 3.95
C CYS A 2 14.50 -1.23 3.71
N VAL A 3 15.27 -0.83 4.73
CA VAL A 3 16.73 -0.68 4.63
C VAL A 3 17.41 -2.03 4.38
N ASN A 4 16.98 -3.07 5.10
CA ASN A 4 17.46 -4.43 4.93
C ASN A 4 16.27 -5.35 4.60
N PRO A 5 16.00 -5.64 3.32
CA PRO A 5 15.01 -6.65 2.96
C PRO A 5 15.55 -8.05 3.26
N GLY A 6 14.77 -8.89 3.94
CA GLY A 6 15.19 -10.23 4.33
C GLY A 6 14.09 -11.02 5.01
N LEU A 7 14.40 -12.28 5.35
CA LEU A 7 13.54 -13.14 6.13
C LEU A 7 13.85 -12.92 7.62
N TYR A 8 12.84 -12.47 8.36
CA TYR A 8 12.95 -12.18 9.77
C TYR A 8 12.05 -13.13 10.56
N GLY A 9 12.66 -14.00 11.36
CA GLY A 9 11.94 -14.85 12.31
C GLY A 9 11.34 -14.02 13.44
N GLY A 10 10.13 -14.36 13.88
CA GLY A 10 9.44 -13.72 14.99
C GLY A 10 8.37 -14.63 15.58
N VAL A 11 7.74 -14.16 16.65
CA VAL A 11 6.68 -14.89 17.35
C VAL A 11 5.31 -14.40 16.83
N THR A 12 4.27 -15.20 16.98
CA THR A 12 2.91 -14.82 16.52
C THR A 12 2.35 -13.58 17.21
N SER A 13 2.88 -13.27 18.39
CA SER A 13 2.55 -12.09 19.21
C SER A 13 3.37 -10.85 18.85
N ASP A 14 4.36 -10.97 17.95
CA ASP A 14 5.18 -9.84 17.56
C ASP A 14 4.36 -8.86 16.72
N SER A 15 4.43 -7.57 17.08
CA SER A 15 3.83 -6.50 16.29
C SER A 15 4.55 -6.30 14.95
N LEU A 16 3.86 -5.74 13.96
CA LEU A 16 4.45 -5.30 12.67
C LEU A 16 5.73 -4.47 12.90
N LEU A 17 5.70 -3.59 13.92
CA LEU A 17 6.81 -2.75 14.30
C LEU A 17 8.09 -3.55 14.60
N ASN A 18 7.98 -4.70 15.26
CA ASN A 18 9.13 -5.52 15.60
C ASN A 18 9.85 -6.00 14.33
N TYR A 19 9.09 -6.42 13.32
CA TYR A 19 9.65 -6.83 12.02
C TYR A 19 10.26 -5.66 11.26
N LEU A 20 9.64 -4.48 11.31
CA LEU A 20 10.20 -3.28 10.70
C LEU A 20 11.53 -2.90 11.36
N ILE A 21 11.61 -2.94 12.70
CA ILE A 21 12.85 -2.66 13.45
C ILE A 21 13.94 -3.67 13.07
N LYS A 22 13.60 -4.97 12.97
CA LYS A 22 14.54 -6.01 12.51
C LYS A 22 15.02 -5.78 11.07
N ALA A 23 14.19 -5.20 10.21
CA ALA A 23 14.52 -4.81 8.85
C ALA A 23 15.33 -3.49 8.75
N GLY A 24 15.77 -2.91 9.87
CA GLY A 24 16.45 -1.62 9.91
C GLY A 24 15.51 -0.42 9.74
N GLY A 25 14.20 -0.64 9.84
CA GLY A 25 13.16 0.34 9.64
C GLY A 25 12.69 0.48 8.19
N VAL A 26 11.69 1.35 8.02
CA VAL A 26 11.30 1.84 6.69
C VAL A 26 12.35 2.85 6.25
N ASP A 27 12.87 2.70 5.04
CA ASP A 27 13.81 3.65 4.45
C ASP A 27 13.11 5.03 4.31
N PRO A 28 13.61 6.09 4.96
CA PRO A 28 12.95 7.39 4.97
C PRO A 28 12.93 8.08 3.59
N GLU A 29 13.87 7.76 2.70
CA GLU A 29 13.93 8.34 1.35
C GLU A 29 13.10 7.53 0.34
N ARG A 30 13.05 6.20 0.50
CA ARG A 30 12.51 5.29 -0.52
C ARG A 30 11.25 4.54 -0.10
N GLY A 31 10.92 4.53 1.19
CA GLY A 31 9.81 3.78 1.76
C GLY A 31 8.53 4.59 1.99
N SER A 32 7.40 3.94 1.78
CA SER A 32 6.10 4.48 2.20
C SER A 32 5.73 3.98 3.60
N TYR A 33 5.38 4.92 4.47
CA TYR A 33 4.83 4.61 5.81
C TYR A 33 3.32 4.33 5.77
N VAL A 34 2.65 4.68 4.67
CA VAL A 34 1.19 4.58 4.52
C VAL A 34 0.80 3.35 3.71
N ASP A 35 1.70 2.86 2.85
CA ASP A 35 1.46 1.72 1.96
C ASP A 35 2.28 0.50 2.42
N ILE A 36 1.82 -0.12 3.50
CA ILE A 36 2.40 -1.36 4.02
C ILE A 36 1.36 -2.47 3.95
N VAL A 37 1.69 -3.53 3.25
CA VAL A 37 0.78 -4.65 2.99
C VAL A 37 1.31 -5.91 3.66
N VAL A 38 0.48 -6.54 4.47
CA VAL A 38 0.75 -7.88 5.00
C VAL A 38 0.04 -8.90 4.13
N LYS A 39 0.79 -9.85 3.57
CA LYS A 39 0.27 -10.94 2.75
C LYS A 39 0.54 -12.28 3.42
N ARG A 40 -0.35 -13.25 3.26
CA ARG A 40 -0.11 -14.67 3.58
C ARG A 40 -0.27 -15.48 2.30
N GLY A 41 0.85 -15.96 1.75
CA GLY A 41 0.87 -16.48 0.38
C GLY A 41 0.38 -15.42 -0.62
N ASN A 42 -0.69 -15.72 -1.36
CA ASN A 42 -1.24 -14.81 -2.38
C ASN A 42 -2.36 -13.88 -1.90
N ARG A 43 -2.74 -13.92 -0.61
CA ARG A 43 -3.86 -13.14 -0.08
C ARG A 43 -3.37 -11.98 0.78
N VAL A 44 -3.89 -10.78 0.52
CA VAL A 44 -3.72 -9.61 1.39
C VAL A 44 -4.52 -9.84 2.67
N ARG A 45 -3.83 -9.83 3.81
CA ARG A 45 -4.43 -9.98 5.14
C ARG A 45 -4.83 -8.64 5.71
N SER A 46 -3.91 -7.68 5.65
CA SER A 46 -4.09 -6.35 6.22
C SER A 46 -3.29 -5.33 5.42
N ASN A 47 -3.84 -4.12 5.31
CA ASN A 47 -3.09 -2.93 4.93
C ASN A 47 -2.85 -2.11 6.20
N VAL A 48 -1.62 -1.65 6.40
CA VAL A 48 -1.21 -0.95 7.62
C VAL A 48 -0.68 0.42 7.25
N ASN A 49 -1.21 1.44 7.92
CA ASN A 49 -0.72 2.79 7.89
C ASN A 49 0.04 3.09 9.19
N LEU A 50 1.36 3.25 9.11
CA LEU A 50 2.20 3.59 10.27
C LEU A 50 1.98 5.02 10.74
N TYR A 51 1.55 5.93 9.87
CA TYR A 51 1.27 7.31 10.30
C TYR A 51 0.16 7.35 11.34
N ASP A 52 -0.90 6.55 11.17
CA ASP A 52 -1.99 6.48 12.14
C ASP A 52 -1.52 5.94 13.49
N PHE A 53 -0.54 5.03 13.49
CA PHE A 53 0.11 4.57 14.71
C PHE A 53 0.94 5.66 15.37
N LEU A 54 1.76 6.39 14.61
CA LEU A 54 2.58 7.47 15.17
C LEU A 54 1.73 8.61 15.74
N LEU A 55 0.57 8.88 15.13
CA LEU A 55 -0.36 9.93 15.55
C LEU A 55 -1.25 9.52 16.72
N ASN A 56 -1.81 8.30 16.69
CA ASN A 56 -2.84 7.87 17.63
C ASN A 56 -2.40 6.76 18.58
N GLY A 57 -1.18 6.24 18.45
CA GLY A 57 -0.67 5.11 19.22
C GLY A 57 -1.38 3.79 18.92
N LYS A 58 -2.21 3.72 17.87
CA LYS A 58 -3.01 2.54 17.56
C LYS A 58 -2.35 1.72 16.44
N LEU A 59 -1.81 0.56 16.81
CA LEU A 59 -1.50 -0.51 15.87
C LEU A 59 -2.63 -1.52 15.91
N GLY A 60 -3.16 -1.88 14.75
CA GLY A 60 -4.06 -3.02 14.66
C GLY A 60 -3.34 -4.27 15.16
N LEU A 61 -3.94 -4.97 16.11
CA LEU A 61 -3.47 -6.26 16.61
C LEU A 61 -3.63 -7.30 15.49
N SER A 62 -2.67 -7.34 14.57
CA SER A 62 -2.60 -8.37 13.54
C SER A 62 -1.74 -9.51 14.09
N GLN A 63 -2.33 -10.69 14.26
CA GLN A 63 -1.57 -11.89 14.60
C GLN A 63 -0.77 -12.32 13.37
N PHE A 64 0.55 -12.16 13.46
CA PHE A 64 1.46 -12.64 12.44
C PHE A 64 1.65 -14.14 12.59
N ALA A 65 1.87 -14.84 11.49
CA ALA A 65 2.18 -16.27 11.50
C ALA A 65 3.21 -16.59 10.41
N ASP A 66 3.75 -17.81 10.48
CA ASP A 66 4.67 -18.32 9.47
C ASP A 66 4.07 -18.21 8.06
N GLY A 67 4.88 -17.73 7.12
CA GLY A 67 4.46 -17.46 5.75
C GLY A 67 3.79 -16.09 5.54
N ASP A 68 3.72 -15.25 6.57
CA ASP A 68 3.39 -13.84 6.38
C ASP A 68 4.56 -13.08 5.75
N THR A 69 4.24 -12.28 4.74
CA THR A 69 5.17 -11.41 4.03
C THR A 69 4.73 -9.96 4.23
N ILE A 70 5.61 -9.16 4.80
CA ILE A 70 5.40 -7.72 4.97
C ILE A 70 6.04 -7.01 3.78
N ILE A 71 5.23 -6.31 3.00
CA ILE A 71 5.65 -5.59 1.81
C ILE A 71 5.50 -4.10 2.09
N VAL A 72 6.61 -3.37 2.08
CA VAL A 72 6.61 -1.92 2.20
C VAL A 72 6.72 -1.32 0.81
N GLY A 73 5.65 -0.66 0.37
CA GLY A 73 5.57 0.01 -0.92
C GLY A 73 6.67 1.05 -1.11
N PRO A 74 6.99 1.41 -2.37
CA PRO A 74 7.85 2.55 -2.65
C PRO A 74 7.15 3.84 -2.21
N ARG A 75 7.94 4.85 -1.83
CA ARG A 75 7.40 6.19 -1.54
C ARG A 75 6.71 6.73 -2.80
N GLN A 76 5.40 6.90 -2.74
CA GLN A 76 4.64 7.47 -3.86
C GLN A 76 4.78 8.99 -3.83
N HIS A 77 5.41 9.56 -4.85
CA HIS A 77 5.41 11.02 -5.11
C HIS A 77 4.16 11.47 -5.90
N THR A 78 3.18 10.58 -6.08
CA THR A 78 2.23 10.70 -7.18
C THR A 78 0.91 11.28 -6.71
N SER A 79 0.82 12.60 -6.78
CA SER A 79 -0.42 13.31 -7.08
C SER A 79 -0.82 13.03 -8.54
N ALA A 80 -1.40 11.87 -8.83
CA ALA A 80 -2.10 11.66 -10.09
C ALA A 80 -3.50 12.28 -9.99
N PHE A 81 -3.59 13.58 -10.28
CA PHE A 81 -4.88 14.22 -10.52
C PHE A 81 -5.43 13.70 -11.87
N ARG A 82 -6.25 12.65 -11.81
CA ARG A 82 -6.97 12.12 -12.97
C ARG A 82 -8.12 13.08 -13.29
N ALA A 83 -7.84 14.11 -14.07
CA ALA A 83 -8.89 14.86 -14.77
C ALA A 83 -9.54 13.90 -15.77
N MET A 84 -10.73 13.41 -15.46
CA MET A 84 -11.50 12.58 -16.37
C MET A 84 -12.07 13.48 -17.48
N SER A 85 -11.39 13.51 -18.63
CA SER A 85 -11.96 14.06 -19.86
C SER A 85 -13.10 13.14 -20.32
N LEU A 86 -14.33 13.63 -20.17
CA LEU A 86 -15.52 13.07 -20.81
C LEU A 86 -15.54 13.53 -22.27
N THR A 87 -14.97 12.76 -23.20
CA THR A 87 -15.30 12.94 -24.62
C THR A 87 -15.16 11.62 -25.37
N ALA A 88 -16.26 10.89 -25.49
CA ALA A 88 -16.49 9.94 -26.57
C ALA A 88 -17.98 9.56 -26.62
N THR A 89 -18.80 10.43 -27.22
CA THR A 89 -20.06 9.98 -27.81
C THR A 89 -20.00 10.28 -29.30
N THR A 90 -19.84 9.20 -30.06
CA THR A 90 -19.95 9.11 -31.51
C THR A 90 -21.34 9.56 -31.96
N LEU A 91 -21.44 10.75 -32.55
CA LEU A 91 -22.62 11.15 -33.33
C LEU A 91 -22.45 10.64 -34.77
N SER A 92 -22.92 9.40 -34.97
CA SER A 92 -23.13 8.82 -36.29
C SER A 92 -24.41 9.41 -36.91
N SER A 93 -24.24 10.04 -38.07
CA SER A 93 -25.20 10.23 -39.17
C SER A 93 -26.68 10.52 -38.86
N ALA A 94 -27.11 11.76 -39.11
CA ALA A 94 -28.48 12.07 -39.54
C ALA A 94 -28.45 13.08 -40.69
N LYS A 95 -28.76 12.59 -41.90
CA LYS A 95 -29.05 13.39 -43.10
C LYS A 95 -30.53 13.76 -43.07
N ALA A 96 -30.84 15.05 -42.95
CA ALA A 96 -32.16 15.66 -43.22
C ALA A 96 -31.86 17.07 -43.79
N ALA A 97 -31.97 17.31 -45.11
CA ALA A 97 -33.17 17.83 -45.79
C ALA A 97 -33.62 19.18 -45.16
N PHE A 98 -33.26 20.35 -45.68
CA PHE A 98 -33.81 21.14 -46.83
C PHE A 98 -33.20 22.58 -46.73
N PRO A 99 -33.42 23.55 -47.65
CA PRO A 99 -34.30 23.58 -48.83
C PRO A 99 -33.62 23.37 -50.18
#